data_AF-A0A7V0YUC1-F1
#
_entry.id   AF-A0A7V0YUC1-F1
#
_cell.length_a   1.000
_cell.length_b   1.000
_cell.length_c   1.000
_cell.angle_alpha   90.00
_cell.angle_beta   90.00
_cell.angle_gamma   90.00
#
_symmetry.space_group_name_H-M   'P 1'
#
loop_
_entity.id
_entity.type
_entity.pdbx_description
1 polymer ?
#
loop_
_entity_poly.entity_id
_entity_poly.type
_entity_poly.pdbx_seq_one_letter_code
_entity_poly.pdbx_strand_id
1 'polypeptide(L)'
;DIPLVKYMGGPIIENNEAIWQRLDEIVQKCNSVGIQMMLCWFFNEDSPQKDVGGAVRNSTRYWRAKPETKKNAFELWRKIAQRYAHLPEWAISYDFFNEPAYMNTDHWLEVMNELTTIIRSVDNKHTIVWESADGWAQPQWSLWMKPVDDKNAIYSFHHYGKHWGYAYDEYYPSYKSTTERTQIDLWLSAILFSIKYNVPIHCGEFGISMIQPDSDGETWLNDYLAFFERFGIGWNWWNYSGEDIYRTGLCAGKRINPYVEILTKWMCRSGWGKSRKT
;
A
#
# COMPACT_ATOMS: atom_id res chain seq x y z
N ASP A 1 -3.72 -15.50 2.19
CA ASP A 1 -3.78 -15.12 0.76
C ASP A 1 -5.16 -15.32 0.17
N ILE A 2 -5.58 -14.43 -0.74
CA ILE A 2 -6.88 -14.43 -1.43
C ILE A 2 -6.61 -14.58 -2.94
N PRO A 3 -6.37 -15.79 -3.46
CA PRO A 3 -5.97 -16.01 -4.85
C PRO A 3 -7.18 -15.89 -5.79
N LEU A 4 -7.45 -14.69 -6.29
CA LEU A 4 -8.55 -14.44 -7.24
C LEU A 4 -8.17 -14.63 -8.71
N VAL A 5 -6.87 -14.70 -9.02
CA VAL A 5 -6.33 -14.87 -10.37
C VAL A 5 -5.39 -16.06 -10.43
N LYS A 6 -5.26 -16.69 -11.60
CA LYS A 6 -4.42 -17.89 -11.77
C LYS A 6 -2.92 -17.63 -11.54
N TYR A 7 -2.49 -16.41 -11.79
CA TYR A 7 -1.13 -15.90 -11.66
C TYR A 7 -1.17 -14.37 -11.75
N MET A 8 -0.07 -13.66 -11.48
CA MET A 8 -0.06 -12.20 -11.57
C MET A 8 -0.32 -11.71 -12.99
N GLY A 9 -1.36 -10.90 -13.17
CA GLY A 9 -1.84 -10.46 -14.49
C GLY A 9 -2.67 -11.49 -15.27
N GLY A 10 -2.89 -12.68 -14.69
CA GLY A 10 -3.63 -13.77 -15.31
C GLY A 10 -5.14 -13.62 -15.19
N PRO A 11 -5.90 -14.49 -15.89
CA PRO A 11 -7.35 -14.46 -15.81
C PRO A 11 -7.83 -14.78 -14.40
N ILE A 12 -9.01 -14.24 -14.07
CA ILE A 12 -9.73 -14.53 -12.84
C ILE A 12 -10.02 -16.02 -12.75
N ILE A 13 -9.90 -16.60 -11.56
CA ILE A 13 -10.27 -17.99 -11.31
C ILE A 13 -11.79 -18.10 -11.32
N GLU A 14 -12.33 -18.79 -12.31
CA GLU A 14 -13.76 -19.07 -12.43
C GLU A 14 -14.23 -20.07 -11.35
N ASN A 15 -15.53 -20.03 -11.02
CA ASN A 15 -16.17 -20.93 -10.06
C ASN A 15 -15.52 -20.96 -8.67
N ASN A 16 -14.91 -19.84 -8.26
CA ASN A 16 -14.14 -19.72 -7.01
C ASN A 16 -14.89 -18.96 -5.90
N GLU A 17 -16.20 -19.19 -5.77
CA GLU A 17 -17.05 -18.41 -4.84
C GLU A 17 -16.57 -18.51 -3.38
N ALA A 18 -15.98 -19.63 -2.98
CA ALA A 18 -15.43 -19.78 -1.63
C ALA A 18 -14.34 -18.74 -1.30
N ILE A 19 -13.49 -18.38 -2.27
CA ILE A 19 -12.45 -17.35 -2.06
C ILE A 19 -13.04 -15.95 -2.07
N TRP A 20 -14.08 -15.69 -2.88
CA TRP A 20 -14.82 -14.44 -2.83
C TRP A 20 -15.56 -14.25 -1.49
N GLN A 21 -16.21 -15.31 -1.01
CA GLN A 21 -16.83 -15.32 0.31
C GLN A 21 -15.78 -15.10 1.42
N ARG A 22 -14.59 -15.69 1.29
CA ARG A 22 -13.50 -15.42 2.23
C ARG A 22 -13.08 -13.96 2.25
N LEU A 23 -13.04 -13.30 1.09
CA LEU A 23 -12.77 -11.85 1.01
C LEU A 23 -13.88 -11.06 1.72
N ASP A 24 -15.14 -11.41 1.51
CA ASP A 24 -16.28 -10.77 2.19
C ASP A 24 -16.18 -10.90 3.70
N GLU A 25 -15.87 -12.09 4.21
CA GLU A 25 -15.69 -12.33 5.66
C GLU A 25 -14.61 -11.42 6.27
N ILE A 26 -13.51 -11.21 5.55
CA ILE A 26 -12.41 -10.37 6.00
C ILE A 26 -12.83 -8.89 6.02
N VAL A 27 -13.46 -8.42 4.94
CA VAL A 27 -14.00 -7.05 4.85
C VAL A 27 -15.02 -6.82 5.96
N GLN A 28 -15.97 -7.73 6.13
CA GLN A 28 -17.00 -7.67 7.16
C GLN A 28 -16.39 -7.68 8.56
N LYS A 29 -15.36 -8.50 8.82
CA LYS A 29 -14.70 -8.56 10.13
C LYS A 29 -14.11 -7.20 10.50
N CYS A 30 -13.41 -6.54 9.58
CA CYS A 30 -12.88 -5.19 9.80
C CYS A 30 -14.01 -4.16 10.00
N ASN A 31 -15.02 -4.17 9.14
CA ASN A 31 -16.11 -3.21 9.23
C ASN A 31 -16.96 -3.38 10.50
N SER A 32 -17.14 -4.61 10.99
CA SER A 32 -17.92 -4.90 12.19
C SER A 32 -17.35 -4.27 13.47
N VAL A 33 -16.05 -3.95 13.46
CA VAL A 33 -15.35 -3.26 14.56
C VAL A 33 -15.04 -1.79 14.21
N GLY A 34 -15.62 -1.25 13.13
CA GLY A 34 -15.45 0.14 12.72
C GLY A 34 -14.10 0.45 12.07
N ILE A 35 -13.43 -0.55 11.48
CA ILE A 35 -12.16 -0.39 10.77
C ILE A 35 -12.42 -0.47 9.25
N GLN A 36 -11.87 0.50 8.51
CA GLN A 36 -11.85 0.46 7.04
C GLN A 36 -10.94 -0.67 6.55
N MET A 37 -11.36 -1.39 5.51
CA MET A 37 -10.50 -2.33 4.80
C MET A 37 -9.91 -1.66 3.56
N MET A 38 -8.59 -1.46 3.53
CA MET A 38 -7.88 -1.09 2.31
C MET A 38 -7.45 -2.38 1.59
N LEU A 39 -8.07 -2.67 0.44
CA LEU A 39 -7.69 -3.82 -0.36
C LEU A 39 -6.50 -3.45 -1.23
N CYS A 40 -5.37 -4.13 -1.04
CA CYS A 40 -4.17 -3.98 -1.86
C CYS A 40 -3.88 -5.26 -2.66
N TRP A 41 -3.59 -5.13 -3.96
CA TRP A 41 -3.06 -6.23 -4.75
C TRP A 41 -1.53 -6.20 -4.75
N PHE A 42 -0.93 -7.17 -4.07
CA PHE A 42 0.51 -7.47 -4.13
C PHE A 42 0.92 -7.83 -5.56
N PHE A 43 1.42 -6.83 -6.28
CA PHE A 43 1.69 -6.84 -7.71
C PHE A 43 3.18 -7.01 -8.03
N ASN A 44 3.99 -7.51 -7.09
CA ASN A 44 5.42 -7.75 -7.31
C ASN A 44 5.69 -9.21 -7.75
N GLU A 45 6.05 -9.40 -9.02
CA GLU A 45 6.60 -10.67 -9.53
C GLU A 45 7.83 -10.38 -10.38
N ASP A 46 8.97 -10.26 -9.70
CA ASP A 46 10.25 -9.86 -10.29
C ASP A 46 10.97 -11.02 -11.02
N SER A 47 10.27 -12.14 -11.21
CA SER A 47 10.78 -13.29 -11.96
C SER A 47 10.70 -13.04 -13.47
N PRO A 48 11.83 -13.09 -14.21
CA PRO A 48 11.85 -12.87 -15.65
C PRO A 48 11.04 -13.91 -16.43
N GLN A 49 10.20 -13.44 -17.36
CA GLN A 49 9.35 -14.31 -18.18
C GLN A 49 10.00 -14.57 -19.54
N LYS A 50 10.35 -15.84 -19.81
CA LYS A 50 11.13 -16.23 -21.01
C LYS A 50 10.43 -15.88 -22.31
N ASP A 51 9.11 -16.02 -22.37
CA ASP A 51 8.29 -15.84 -23.58
C ASP A 51 8.18 -14.37 -24.03
N VAL A 52 8.59 -13.42 -23.20
CA VAL A 52 8.68 -11.99 -23.55
C VAL A 52 10.11 -11.44 -23.38
N GLY A 53 11.11 -12.31 -23.54
CA GLY A 53 12.53 -11.96 -23.53
C GLY A 53 13.08 -11.61 -22.15
N GLY A 54 12.45 -12.06 -21.07
CA GLY A 54 12.87 -11.78 -19.70
C GLY A 54 12.27 -10.52 -19.08
N ALA A 55 11.18 -9.97 -19.64
CA ALA A 55 10.41 -8.95 -18.92
C ALA A 55 9.75 -9.59 -17.70
N VAL A 56 9.67 -8.84 -16.61
CA VAL A 56 8.94 -9.22 -15.40
C VAL A 56 7.49 -8.79 -15.51
N ARG A 57 6.57 -9.51 -14.87
CA ARG A 57 5.12 -9.33 -15.10
C ARG A 57 4.57 -8.00 -14.58
N ASN A 58 5.27 -7.38 -13.64
CA ASN A 58 5.01 -6.04 -13.13
C ASN A 58 5.73 -4.93 -13.91
N SER A 59 6.01 -5.16 -15.20
CA SER A 59 6.69 -4.19 -16.06
C SER A 59 5.85 -3.72 -17.23
N THR A 60 6.12 -2.48 -17.66
CA THR A 60 5.54 -1.91 -18.87
C THR A 60 5.84 -2.77 -20.10
N ARG A 61 7.05 -3.34 -20.17
CA ARG A 61 7.44 -4.19 -21.28
C ARG A 61 6.60 -5.46 -21.36
N TYR A 62 6.33 -6.09 -20.23
CA TYR A 62 5.46 -7.26 -20.18
C TYR A 62 4.03 -6.92 -20.58
N TRP A 63 3.44 -5.87 -20.00
CA TRP A 63 2.06 -5.47 -20.28
C TRP A 63 1.83 -5.07 -21.74
N ARG A 64 2.81 -4.43 -22.37
CA ARG A 64 2.77 -4.12 -23.82
C ARG A 64 2.89 -5.38 -24.68
N ALA A 65 3.67 -6.37 -24.26
CA ALA A 65 3.82 -7.64 -24.97
C ALA A 65 2.62 -8.59 -24.74
N LYS A 66 1.91 -8.43 -23.62
CA LYS A 66 0.79 -9.26 -23.16
C LYS A 66 -0.40 -8.37 -22.75
N PRO A 67 -1.07 -7.71 -23.71
CA PRO A 67 -2.14 -6.74 -23.42
C PRO A 67 -3.35 -7.33 -22.68
N GLU A 68 -3.54 -8.65 -22.72
CA GLU A 68 -4.49 -9.38 -21.89
C GLU A 68 -4.25 -9.17 -20.38
N THR A 69 -3.02 -8.87 -19.98
CA THR A 69 -2.66 -8.59 -18.58
C THR A 69 -3.42 -7.38 -18.04
N LYS A 70 -3.42 -6.27 -18.80
CA LYS A 70 -4.16 -5.05 -18.46
C LYS A 70 -5.67 -5.35 -18.37
N LYS A 71 -6.21 -6.08 -19.35
CA LYS A 71 -7.64 -6.46 -19.38
C LYS A 71 -8.05 -7.30 -18.16
N ASN A 72 -7.25 -8.29 -17.79
CA ASN A 72 -7.53 -9.15 -16.65
C ASN A 72 -7.45 -8.38 -15.33
N ALA A 73 -6.44 -7.54 -15.17
CA ALA A 73 -6.28 -6.69 -13.99
C ALA A 73 -7.46 -5.73 -13.82
N PHE A 74 -7.90 -5.10 -14.92
CA PHE A 74 -9.05 -4.20 -14.91
C PHE A 74 -10.36 -4.91 -14.59
N GLU A 75 -10.59 -6.08 -15.18
CA GLU A 75 -11.78 -6.87 -14.89
C GLU A 75 -11.81 -7.37 -13.43
N LEU A 76 -10.64 -7.72 -12.87
CA LEU A 76 -10.54 -8.10 -11.46
C LEU A 76 -10.98 -6.94 -10.56
N TRP A 77 -10.37 -5.77 -10.73
CA TRP A 77 -10.69 -4.61 -9.92
C TRP A 77 -12.13 -4.13 -10.14
N ARG A 78 -12.65 -4.18 -11.37
CA ARG A 78 -14.07 -3.89 -11.66
C ARG A 78 -15.00 -4.82 -10.88
N LYS A 79 -14.72 -6.12 -10.84
CA LYS A 79 -15.51 -7.09 -10.06
C LYS A 79 -15.43 -6.83 -8.55
N ILE A 80 -14.25 -6.53 -8.03
CA ILE A 80 -14.06 -6.17 -6.61
C ILE A 80 -14.86 -4.91 -6.27
N ALA A 81 -14.70 -3.84 -7.04
CA ALA A 81 -15.42 -2.59 -6.81
C ALA A 81 -16.94 -2.78 -6.93
N GLN A 82 -17.41 -3.48 -7.97
CA GLN A 82 -18.83 -3.77 -8.14
C GLN A 82 -19.40 -4.59 -6.95
N ARG A 83 -18.64 -5.54 -6.41
CA ARG A 83 -19.06 -6.36 -5.26
C ARG A 83 -19.26 -5.50 -4.01
N TYR A 84 -18.40 -4.51 -3.78
CA TYR A 84 -18.40 -3.70 -2.56
C TYR A 84 -19.01 -2.30 -2.70
N ALA A 85 -19.47 -1.90 -3.89
CA ALA A 85 -20.06 -0.58 -4.16
C ALA A 85 -21.27 -0.23 -3.27
N HIS A 86 -21.94 -1.24 -2.70
CA HIS A 86 -23.07 -1.06 -1.79
C HIS A 86 -22.65 -0.68 -0.36
N LEU A 87 -21.40 -0.93 0.05
CA LEU A 87 -20.87 -0.60 1.38
C LEU A 87 -20.85 0.93 1.62
N PRO A 88 -20.86 1.42 2.86
CA PRO A 88 -20.70 2.85 3.13
C PRO A 88 -19.28 3.34 2.79
N GLU A 89 -19.14 4.61 2.44
CA GLU A 89 -17.87 5.19 1.93
C GLU A 89 -16.64 4.94 2.82
N TRP A 90 -16.82 4.85 4.14
CA TRP A 90 -15.72 4.59 5.08
C TRP A 90 -15.26 3.13 5.10
N ALA A 91 -16.05 2.19 4.60
CA ALA A 91 -15.86 0.76 4.84
C ALA A 91 -14.69 0.17 4.05
N ILE A 92 -14.44 0.67 2.84
CA ILE A 92 -13.46 0.07 1.93
C ILE A 92 -12.73 1.14 1.10
N SER A 93 -11.50 0.82 0.70
CA SER A 93 -10.72 1.56 -0.29
C SER A 93 -9.93 0.60 -1.17
N TYR A 94 -9.52 1.05 -2.36
CA TYR A 94 -8.86 0.21 -3.36
C TYR A 94 -7.44 0.71 -3.62
N ASP A 95 -6.45 -0.01 -3.12
CA ASP A 95 -5.05 0.17 -3.48
C ASP A 95 -4.68 -0.78 -4.62
N PHE A 96 -4.63 -0.23 -5.83
CA PHE A 96 -4.75 -1.07 -7.01
C PHE A 96 -3.55 -1.98 -7.23
N PHE A 97 -2.35 -1.51 -6.89
CA PHE A 97 -1.13 -2.22 -7.22
C PHE A 97 -0.01 -1.82 -6.26
N ASN A 98 0.46 -2.81 -5.51
CA ASN A 98 1.61 -2.68 -4.64
C ASN A 98 2.91 -2.48 -5.44
N GLU A 99 3.67 -1.45 -5.07
CA GLU A 99 5.07 -1.19 -5.43
C GLU A 99 5.40 -1.40 -6.91
N PRO A 100 4.74 -0.69 -7.85
CA PRO A 100 4.99 -0.82 -9.29
C PRO A 100 6.43 -0.44 -9.67
N ALA A 101 7.33 -1.42 -9.65
CA ALA A 101 8.78 -1.23 -9.72
C ALA A 101 9.37 -1.08 -11.12
N TYR A 102 8.67 -1.56 -12.15
CA TYR A 102 9.19 -1.58 -13.53
C TYR A 102 8.18 -1.01 -14.54
N MET A 103 7.26 -0.19 -14.03
CA MET A 103 6.25 0.50 -14.81
C MET A 103 6.75 1.88 -15.21
N ASN A 104 6.96 2.10 -16.51
CA ASN A 104 7.23 3.43 -17.04
C ASN A 104 6.11 4.39 -16.62
N THR A 105 6.48 5.58 -16.16
CA THR A 105 5.57 6.55 -15.53
C THR A 105 4.44 7.01 -16.45
N ASP A 106 4.70 7.22 -17.74
CA ASP A 106 3.65 7.61 -18.70
C ASP A 106 2.65 6.47 -18.94
N HIS A 107 3.14 5.24 -19.07
CA HIS A 107 2.28 4.06 -19.19
C HIS A 107 1.52 3.79 -17.89
N TRP A 108 2.12 4.06 -16.72
CA TRP A 108 1.41 3.95 -15.45
C TRP A 108 0.28 4.96 -15.33
N LEU A 109 0.53 6.21 -15.72
CA LEU A 109 -0.50 7.24 -15.76
C LEU A 109 -1.67 6.83 -16.68
N GLU A 110 -1.40 6.26 -17.85
CA GLU A 110 -2.43 5.70 -18.75
C GLU A 110 -3.24 4.61 -18.03
N VAL A 111 -2.56 3.60 -17.49
CA VAL A 111 -3.20 2.46 -16.79
C VAL A 111 -4.09 2.95 -15.64
N MET A 112 -3.60 3.89 -14.83
CA MET A 112 -4.33 4.38 -13.65
C MET A 112 -5.53 5.26 -14.02
N ASN A 113 -5.45 6.07 -15.08
CA ASN A 113 -6.62 6.82 -15.56
C ASN A 113 -7.69 5.90 -16.15
N GLU A 114 -7.30 4.90 -16.94
CA GLU A 114 -8.24 3.92 -17.49
C GLU A 114 -8.90 3.10 -16.38
N LEU A 115 -8.10 2.61 -15.41
CA LEU A 115 -8.64 1.86 -14.28
C LEU A 115 -9.57 2.70 -13.43
N THR A 116 -9.21 3.95 -13.13
CA THR A 116 -10.08 4.89 -12.39
C THR A 116 -11.42 5.07 -13.09
N THR A 117 -11.42 5.25 -14.41
CA THR A 117 -12.66 5.36 -15.21
C THR A 117 -13.53 4.11 -15.08
N ILE A 118 -12.92 2.92 -15.18
CA ILE A 118 -13.61 1.63 -15.05
C ILE A 118 -14.21 1.48 -13.66
N ILE A 119 -13.46 1.82 -12.62
CA ILE A 119 -13.92 1.69 -11.23
C ILE A 119 -15.06 2.65 -10.96
N ARG A 120 -14.96 3.90 -11.42
CA ARG A 120 -16.05 4.89 -11.29
C ARG A 120 -17.31 4.54 -12.06
N SER A 121 -17.25 3.64 -13.03
CA SER A 121 -18.45 3.11 -13.70
C SER A 121 -19.30 2.17 -12.83
N VAL A 122 -18.71 1.57 -11.79
CA VAL A 122 -19.40 0.62 -10.89
C VAL A 122 -19.41 1.07 -9.42
N ASP A 123 -18.50 1.97 -9.03
CA ASP A 123 -18.35 2.49 -7.68
C ASP A 123 -17.91 3.96 -7.71
N ASN A 124 -18.83 4.86 -7.40
CA ASN A 124 -18.63 6.31 -7.51
C ASN A 124 -18.18 6.99 -6.21
N LYS A 125 -17.91 6.24 -5.14
CA LYS A 125 -17.71 6.82 -3.80
C LYS A 125 -16.48 6.34 -3.05
N HIS A 126 -16.08 5.07 -3.15
CA HIS A 126 -14.97 4.58 -2.33
C HIS A 126 -13.63 5.16 -2.77
N THR A 127 -12.74 5.38 -1.80
CA THR A 127 -11.40 5.95 -2.04
C THR A 127 -10.58 5.01 -2.91
N ILE A 128 -9.88 5.60 -3.88
CA ILE A 128 -8.85 4.91 -4.67
C ILE A 128 -7.49 5.34 -4.14
N VAL A 129 -6.60 4.38 -3.93
CA VAL A 129 -5.21 4.60 -3.54
C VAL A 129 -4.33 4.32 -4.76
N TRP A 130 -3.43 5.26 -5.02
CA TRP A 130 -2.52 5.19 -6.14
C TRP A 130 -1.07 5.30 -5.67
N GLU A 131 -0.36 4.18 -5.70
CA GLU A 131 1.08 4.12 -5.46
C GLU A 131 1.93 4.70 -6.62
N SER A 132 2.99 5.42 -6.27
CA SER A 132 3.93 5.98 -7.26
C SER A 132 4.66 4.90 -8.05
N ALA A 133 4.77 5.08 -9.37
CA ALA A 133 5.42 4.11 -10.23
C ALA A 133 6.84 4.46 -10.67
N ASP A 134 7.44 3.33 -11.04
CA ASP A 134 8.84 2.96 -11.04
C ASP A 134 9.42 3.05 -9.61
N GLY A 135 10.33 2.12 -9.30
CA GLY A 135 11.07 2.09 -8.05
C GLY A 135 10.28 1.85 -6.76
N TRP A 136 9.36 0.88 -6.76
CA TRP A 136 8.73 0.30 -5.55
C TRP A 136 8.04 1.33 -4.65
N ALA A 137 7.24 2.23 -5.24
CA ALA A 137 6.52 3.26 -4.50
C ALA A 137 7.39 4.17 -3.61
N GLN A 138 8.70 4.27 -3.86
CA GLN A 138 9.56 5.11 -3.04
C GLN A 138 9.21 6.61 -3.24
N PRO A 139 9.31 7.44 -2.19
CA PRO A 139 8.77 8.80 -2.18
C PRO A 139 9.37 9.74 -3.24
N GLN A 140 10.62 9.50 -3.67
CA GLN A 140 11.22 10.27 -4.77
C GLN A 140 10.47 10.11 -6.09
N TRP A 141 9.78 8.99 -6.31
CA TRP A 141 9.04 8.74 -7.53
C TRP A 141 7.73 9.53 -7.64
N SER A 142 7.23 10.07 -6.53
CA SER A 142 6.06 10.95 -6.52
C SER A 142 6.24 12.20 -7.39
N LEU A 143 7.48 12.69 -7.60
CA LEU A 143 7.74 13.84 -8.47
C LEU A 143 7.39 13.60 -9.94
N TRP A 144 7.35 12.34 -10.37
CA TRP A 144 7.01 11.96 -11.75
C TRP A 144 5.54 11.57 -11.91
N MET A 145 4.75 11.61 -10.84
CA MET A 145 3.32 11.39 -10.89
C MET A 145 2.58 12.65 -11.38
N LYS A 146 1.38 12.41 -11.92
CA LYS A 146 0.35 13.43 -12.19
C LYS A 146 -0.96 12.87 -11.67
N PRO A 147 -1.83 13.65 -11.01
CA PRO A 147 -3.06 13.12 -10.47
C PRO A 147 -4.01 12.55 -11.54
N VAL A 148 -4.81 11.55 -11.16
CA VAL A 148 -5.97 11.09 -11.93
C VAL A 148 -7.10 12.10 -11.75
N ASP A 149 -8.02 12.15 -12.70
CA ASP A 149 -9.24 12.98 -12.60
C ASP A 149 -10.27 12.31 -11.67
N ASP A 150 -9.94 12.24 -10.38
CA ASP A 150 -10.82 11.72 -9.35
C ASP A 150 -10.70 12.52 -8.04
N LYS A 151 -11.85 12.95 -7.51
CA LYS A 151 -11.92 13.75 -6.28
C LYS A 151 -11.66 12.94 -5.01
N ASN A 152 -11.70 11.61 -5.06
CA ASN A 152 -11.50 10.72 -3.91
C ASN A 152 -10.34 9.74 -4.18
N ALA A 153 -9.27 10.27 -4.78
CA ALA A 153 -7.99 9.59 -4.92
C ALA A 153 -7.00 10.07 -3.86
N ILE A 154 -6.26 9.15 -3.27
CA ILE A 154 -5.09 9.42 -2.42
C ILE A 154 -3.84 8.82 -3.06
N TYR A 155 -2.70 9.47 -2.86
CA TYR A 155 -1.44 9.11 -3.52
C TYR A 155 -0.49 8.51 -2.50
N SER A 156 -0.08 7.26 -2.71
CA SER A 156 0.67 6.48 -1.74
C SER A 156 2.15 6.38 -2.10
N PHE A 157 3.01 6.44 -1.09
CA PHE A 157 4.43 6.08 -1.16
C PHE A 157 4.78 5.15 0.00
N HIS A 158 5.82 4.35 -0.14
CA HIS A 158 6.34 3.45 0.88
C HIS A 158 7.68 3.95 1.40
N HIS A 159 7.97 3.70 2.68
CA HIS A 159 9.22 4.14 3.28
C HIS A 159 9.77 3.19 4.33
N TYR A 160 10.95 2.65 4.03
CA TYR A 160 11.77 1.89 4.97
C TYR A 160 13.16 2.52 5.19
N GLY A 161 13.41 3.69 4.61
CA GLY A 161 14.74 4.32 4.55
C GLY A 161 15.82 3.38 3.97
N LYS A 162 17.09 3.75 4.15
CA LYS A 162 18.21 2.84 3.89
C LYS A 162 18.23 1.76 4.96
N HIS A 163 17.75 0.59 4.57
CA HIS A 163 17.72 -0.59 5.41
C HIS A 163 18.72 -1.63 4.90
N TRP A 164 19.26 -2.43 5.81
CA TRP A 164 20.29 -3.41 5.48
C TRP A 164 19.78 -4.84 5.62
N GLY A 165 20.26 -5.69 4.71
CA GLY A 165 19.61 -6.96 4.36
C GLY A 165 19.62 -8.05 5.43
N TYR A 166 18.59 -8.89 5.35
CA TYR A 166 18.48 -10.37 5.40
C TYR A 166 19.53 -11.24 6.13
N ALA A 167 20.47 -10.70 6.90
CA ALA A 167 21.42 -11.53 7.65
C ALA A 167 20.68 -12.36 8.72
N TYR A 168 19.60 -11.80 9.28
CA TYR A 168 18.59 -12.45 10.11
C TYR A 168 17.27 -11.70 9.91
N ASP A 169 16.22 -12.37 9.43
CA ASP A 169 14.92 -11.74 9.09
C ASP A 169 14.34 -10.90 10.24
N GLU A 170 14.65 -11.25 11.48
CA GLU A 170 14.18 -10.58 12.70
C GLU A 170 14.65 -9.12 12.84
N TYR A 171 15.78 -8.74 12.23
CA TYR A 171 16.32 -7.38 12.31
C TYR A 171 15.86 -6.50 11.15
N TYR A 172 15.17 -7.05 10.16
CA TYR A 172 14.70 -6.25 9.04
C TYR A 172 13.40 -5.49 9.41
N PRO A 173 13.05 -4.38 8.79
CA PRO A 173 13.99 -3.37 8.33
C PRO A 173 14.70 -2.75 9.56
N SER A 174 16.00 -2.49 9.45
CA SER A 174 16.84 -1.81 10.46
C SER A 174 17.88 -0.90 9.81
N TYR A 175 18.40 0.04 10.59
CA TYR A 175 19.53 0.89 10.24
C TYR A 175 20.80 0.46 10.98
N LYS A 176 21.98 0.85 10.45
CA LYS A 176 23.29 0.55 11.07
C LYS A 176 23.77 1.63 12.04
N SER A 177 23.21 2.84 11.98
CA SER A 177 23.56 3.93 12.88
C SER A 177 22.43 4.95 13.05
N THR A 178 22.48 5.71 14.15
CA THR A 178 21.51 6.77 14.47
C THR A 178 21.47 7.90 13.45
N THR A 179 22.47 8.06 12.58
CA THR A 179 22.45 9.04 11.48
C THR A 179 21.67 8.57 10.26
N GLU A 180 21.46 7.25 10.12
CA GLU A 180 20.66 6.69 9.02
C GLU A 180 19.15 6.85 9.28
N ARG A 181 18.73 7.24 10.49
CA ARG A 181 17.31 7.45 10.86
C ARG A 181 16.65 8.64 10.17
N THR A 182 17.41 9.67 9.77
CA THR A 182 16.86 10.97 9.36
C THR A 182 16.67 11.14 7.85
N GLN A 183 16.40 10.07 7.10
CA GLN A 183 16.18 10.13 5.63
C GLN A 183 14.82 10.74 5.23
N ILE A 184 14.39 11.76 5.97
CA ILE A 184 13.15 12.50 5.83
C ILE A 184 13.17 13.34 4.54
N ASP A 185 14.35 13.74 4.05
CA ASP A 185 14.50 14.51 2.81
C ASP A 185 13.89 13.80 1.60
N LEU A 186 13.84 12.46 1.60
CA LEU A 186 13.22 11.68 0.54
C LEU A 186 11.71 11.97 0.43
N TRP A 187 11.04 12.29 1.54
CA TRP A 187 9.61 12.65 1.56
C TRP A 187 9.32 14.02 0.99
N LEU A 188 10.34 14.90 0.86
CA LEU A 188 10.14 16.21 0.23
C LEU A 188 9.55 16.06 -1.17
N SER A 189 9.93 15.00 -1.90
CA SER A 189 9.37 14.68 -3.21
C SER A 189 7.86 14.43 -3.18
N ALA A 190 7.38 13.60 -2.25
CA ALA A 190 5.96 13.33 -2.07
C ALA A 190 5.19 14.57 -1.56
N ILE A 191 5.78 15.34 -0.64
CA ILE A 191 5.18 16.58 -0.13
C ILE A 191 5.09 17.64 -1.23
N LEU A 192 6.14 17.83 -2.02
CA LEU A 192 6.14 18.76 -3.15
C LEU A 192 5.09 18.36 -4.19
N PHE A 193 4.92 17.06 -4.46
CA PHE A 193 3.83 16.56 -5.29
C PHE A 193 2.46 16.92 -4.71
N SER A 194 2.23 16.63 -3.42
CA SER A 194 1.00 16.97 -2.71
C SER A 194 0.67 18.46 -2.79
N ILE A 195 1.65 19.34 -2.53
CA ILE A 195 1.49 20.81 -2.59
C ILE A 195 1.24 21.26 -4.03
N LYS A 196 2.02 20.77 -5.00
CA LYS A 196 1.92 21.19 -6.41
C LYS A 196 0.55 20.93 -7.00
N TYR A 197 -0.03 19.76 -6.70
CA TYR A 197 -1.30 19.35 -7.27
C TYR A 197 -2.49 19.50 -6.30
N ASN A 198 -2.24 19.93 -5.06
CA ASN A 198 -3.23 20.04 -4.00
C ASN A 198 -3.99 18.71 -3.77
N VAL A 199 -3.24 17.63 -3.59
CA VAL A 199 -3.78 16.27 -3.40
C VAL A 199 -3.28 15.64 -2.10
N PRO A 200 -4.09 14.78 -1.44
CA PRO A 200 -3.67 14.07 -0.23
C PRO A 200 -2.63 12.99 -0.56
N ILE A 201 -1.66 12.82 0.33
CA ILE A 201 -0.66 11.75 0.27
C ILE A 201 -0.76 10.83 1.49
N HIS A 202 -0.31 9.60 1.30
CA HIS A 202 -0.37 8.52 2.27
C HIS A 202 0.94 7.73 2.28
N CYS A 203 1.36 7.26 3.45
CA CYS A 203 2.45 6.31 3.57
C CYS A 203 1.87 4.89 3.70
N GLY A 204 1.78 4.17 2.58
CA GLY A 204 1.14 2.84 2.48
C GLY A 204 1.88 1.74 3.23
N GLU A 205 3.20 1.89 3.35
CA GLU A 205 4.03 1.00 4.13
C GLU A 205 5.16 1.77 4.80
N PHE A 206 5.29 1.55 6.11
CA PHE A 206 6.51 1.83 6.84
C PHE A 206 6.59 0.88 8.04
N GLY A 207 7.80 0.68 8.54
CA GLY A 207 8.01 -0.13 9.71
C GLY A 207 9.48 -0.18 10.09
N ILE A 208 9.73 -0.68 11.29
CA ILE A 208 11.06 -0.92 11.81
C ILE A 208 11.04 -2.12 12.75
N SER A 209 12.08 -2.96 12.72
CA SER A 209 12.14 -4.09 13.65
C SER A 209 12.14 -3.60 15.09
N MET A 210 11.46 -4.29 16.00
CA MET A 210 11.56 -3.98 17.43
C MET A 210 12.95 -4.23 18.02
N ILE A 211 13.79 -5.00 17.31
CA ILE A 211 15.17 -5.27 17.68
C ILE A 211 16.08 -4.30 16.91
N GLN A 212 16.08 -3.03 17.31
CA GLN A 212 17.07 -2.05 16.83
C GLN A 212 18.32 -2.04 17.70
N PRO A 213 19.47 -1.59 17.17
CA PRO A 213 20.61 -1.22 18.01
C PRO A 213 20.19 -0.12 19.01
N ASP A 214 20.50 -0.32 20.29
CA ASP A 214 20.19 0.60 21.40
C ASP A 214 18.69 0.94 21.55
N SER A 215 18.35 2.01 22.27
CA SER A 215 16.96 2.46 22.55
C SER A 215 16.34 3.32 21.43
N ASP A 216 16.85 3.25 20.20
CA ASP A 216 16.57 4.27 19.17
C ASP A 216 15.27 4.00 18.38
N GLY A 217 14.74 2.77 18.37
CA GLY A 217 13.54 2.45 17.58
C GLY A 217 12.24 3.14 18.03
N GLU A 218 12.05 3.37 19.35
CA GLU A 218 10.91 4.17 19.83
C GLU A 218 11.03 5.64 19.41
N THR A 219 12.25 6.18 19.44
CA THR A 219 12.53 7.57 19.03
C THR A 219 12.28 7.71 17.54
N TRP A 220 12.79 6.77 16.73
CA TRP A 220 12.51 6.68 15.30
C TRP A 220 11.01 6.71 15.01
N LEU A 221 10.24 5.84 15.68
CA LEU A 221 8.80 5.73 15.45
C LEU A 221 8.06 7.02 15.81
N ASN A 222 8.42 7.65 16.93
CA ASN A 222 7.83 8.93 17.32
C ASN A 222 8.19 10.07 16.37
N ASP A 223 9.45 10.15 15.92
CA ASP A 223 9.90 11.19 14.99
C ASP A 223 9.13 11.09 13.65
N TYR A 224 8.93 9.87 13.16
CA TYR A 224 8.25 9.60 11.89
C TYR A 224 6.75 9.88 11.97
N LEU A 225 6.09 9.37 13.01
CA LEU A 225 4.67 9.63 13.25
C LEU A 225 4.42 11.12 13.47
N ALA A 226 5.27 11.81 14.24
CA ALA A 226 5.17 13.26 14.42
C ALA A 226 5.28 14.03 13.09
N PHE A 227 6.17 13.57 12.20
CA PHE A 227 6.29 14.15 10.88
C PHE A 227 5.03 13.90 10.03
N PHE A 228 4.56 12.66 9.94
CA PHE A 228 3.36 12.32 9.20
C PHE A 228 2.15 13.15 9.65
N GLU A 229 1.92 13.24 10.96
CA GLU A 229 0.84 14.08 11.51
C GLU A 229 1.02 15.57 11.18
N ARG A 230 2.25 16.10 11.26
CA ARG A 230 2.53 17.51 10.97
C ARG A 230 2.21 17.90 9.53
N PHE A 231 2.37 16.97 8.59
CA PHE A 231 2.11 17.19 7.17
C PHE A 231 0.77 16.58 6.71
N GLY A 232 -0.04 16.05 7.62
CA GLY A 232 -1.35 15.45 7.30
C GLY A 232 -1.26 14.18 6.45
N ILE A 233 -0.17 13.42 6.59
CA ILE A 233 0.11 12.19 5.85
C ILE A 233 -0.51 11.02 6.62
N GLY A 234 -1.47 10.32 6.01
CA GLY A 234 -1.98 9.05 6.54
C GLY A 234 -0.89 7.98 6.53
N TRP A 235 -0.99 6.94 7.35
CA TRP A 235 0.06 5.93 7.43
C TRP A 235 -0.49 4.53 7.72
N ASN A 236 0.19 3.51 7.20
CA ASN A 236 -0.06 2.10 7.51
C ASN A 236 1.24 1.42 7.97
N TRP A 237 1.19 0.88 9.19
CA TRP A 237 2.29 0.06 9.70
C TRP A 237 2.32 -1.26 8.95
N TRP A 238 3.44 -1.55 8.30
CA TRP A 238 3.61 -2.80 7.59
C TRP A 238 3.98 -3.92 8.56
N ASN A 239 3.10 -4.90 8.69
CA ASN A 239 3.34 -6.06 9.54
C ASN A 239 3.85 -7.25 8.71
N TYR A 240 5.16 -7.48 8.74
CA TYR A 240 5.81 -8.60 8.06
C TYR A 240 5.51 -9.98 8.68
N SER A 241 4.99 -10.04 9.91
CA SER A 241 4.63 -11.30 10.56
C SER A 241 3.31 -11.21 11.32
N GLY A 242 2.30 -11.89 10.81
CA GLY A 242 0.97 -11.93 11.44
C GLY A 242 0.89 -12.77 12.73
N GLU A 243 1.90 -13.59 13.03
CA GLU A 243 1.85 -14.60 14.09
C GLU A 243 2.98 -14.48 15.13
N ASP A 244 3.91 -13.55 14.95
CA ASP A 244 4.96 -13.24 15.92
C ASP A 244 5.01 -11.74 16.27
N ILE A 245 5.88 -11.37 17.21
CA ILE A 245 6.15 -9.96 17.57
C ILE A 245 7.50 -9.47 17.04
N TYR A 246 8.30 -10.37 16.47
CA TYR A 246 9.59 -10.03 15.87
C TYR A 246 9.31 -9.42 14.50
N ARG A 247 10.35 -9.02 13.77
CA ARG A 247 10.04 -8.33 12.53
C ARG A 247 9.45 -6.97 12.88
N THR A 248 8.38 -6.66 12.18
CA THR A 248 7.40 -5.62 12.51
C THR A 248 6.08 -6.21 13.05
N GLY A 249 6.11 -7.46 13.52
CA GLY A 249 5.01 -8.18 14.15
C GLY A 249 4.41 -7.41 15.32
N LEU A 250 3.08 -7.28 15.39
CA LEU A 250 2.43 -6.49 16.43
C LEU A 250 1.99 -7.32 17.65
N CYS A 251 1.53 -8.55 17.44
CA CYS A 251 1.02 -9.40 18.52
C CYS A 251 1.13 -10.90 18.20
N ALA A 252 1.41 -11.69 19.23
CA ALA A 252 1.45 -13.15 19.15
C ALA A 252 0.95 -13.80 20.45
N GLY A 253 -0.33 -14.19 20.46
CA GLY A 253 -1.01 -14.63 21.67
C GLY A 253 -1.04 -13.52 22.73
N LYS A 254 -0.33 -13.72 23.84
CA LYS A 254 -0.21 -12.72 24.92
C LYS A 254 0.98 -11.76 24.75
N ARG A 255 1.86 -12.02 23.78
CA ARG A 255 3.02 -11.16 23.51
C ARG A 255 2.55 -9.97 22.66
N ILE A 256 2.96 -8.77 23.05
CA ILE A 256 2.64 -7.52 22.36
C ILE A 256 3.96 -6.82 22.07
N ASN A 257 4.15 -6.39 20.83
CA ASN A 257 5.30 -5.59 20.44
C ASN A 257 5.25 -4.22 21.17
N PRO A 258 6.36 -3.73 21.74
CA PRO A 258 6.39 -2.45 22.46
C PRO A 258 5.89 -1.26 21.61
N TYR A 259 6.04 -1.31 20.29
CA TYR A 259 5.56 -0.26 19.39
C TYR A 259 4.03 -0.17 19.30
N VAL A 260 3.27 -1.18 19.72
CA VAL A 260 1.79 -1.12 19.74
C VAL A 260 1.29 0.01 20.64
N GLU A 261 1.94 0.29 21.76
CA GLU A 261 1.57 1.38 22.65
C GLU A 261 1.77 2.75 21.97
N ILE A 262 2.91 2.91 21.28
CA ILE A 262 3.25 4.14 20.54
C ILE A 262 2.27 4.35 19.38
N LEU A 263 2.04 3.32 18.56
CA LEU A 263 1.09 3.36 17.45
C LEU A 263 -0.32 3.71 17.95
N THR A 264 -0.77 3.09 19.04
CA THR A 264 -2.09 3.38 19.65
C THR A 264 -2.21 4.85 20.08
N LYS A 265 -1.18 5.38 20.74
CA LYS A 265 -1.15 6.78 21.17
C LYS A 265 -1.27 7.74 19.98
N TRP A 266 -0.58 7.47 18.88
CA TRP A 266 -0.64 8.30 17.67
C TRP A 266 -1.97 8.16 16.93
N MET A 267 -2.51 6.95 16.78
CA MET A 267 -3.87 6.75 16.21
C MET A 267 -4.95 7.53 16.96
N CYS A 268 -4.85 7.64 18.29
CA CYS A 268 -5.80 8.43 19.08
C CYS A 268 -5.62 9.95 18.94
N ARG A 269 -4.43 10.42 18.56
CA ARG A 269 -4.11 11.85 18.37
C ARG A 269 -4.52 12.37 17.00
N SER A 270 -4.36 11.55 15.97
CA SER A 270 -4.39 11.97 14.58
C SER A 270 -5.72 12.55 14.10
N GLY A 271 -6.80 12.40 14.87
CA GLY A 271 -8.13 12.93 14.53
C GLY A 271 -8.80 12.20 13.36
N TRP A 272 -8.04 11.54 12.48
CA TRP A 272 -8.52 10.67 11.40
C TRP A 272 -9.44 9.55 11.89
N GLY A 273 -9.16 8.99 13.08
CA GLY A 273 -10.04 7.99 13.72
C GLY A 273 -11.29 8.57 14.40
N LYS A 274 -11.35 9.89 14.61
CA LYS A 274 -12.49 10.57 15.25
C LYS A 274 -13.46 11.19 14.24
N SER A 275 -13.01 11.59 13.06
CA SER A 275 -13.83 12.28 12.04
C SER A 275 -14.83 11.38 11.30
N ARG A 276 -14.75 10.05 11.46
CA ARG A 276 -15.61 9.08 10.74
C ARG A 276 -16.66 8.37 11.60
N LYS A 277 -16.85 8.79 12.87
CA LYS A 277 -17.84 8.20 13.80
C LYS A 277 -19.18 8.94 13.87
N THR A 278 -19.45 9.87 12.96
CA THR A 278 -20.72 10.62 12.87
C THR A 278 -21.42 10.35 11.56
#